data_AF-A0A819TR15-F1
#
_entry.id   AF-A0A819TR15-F1
#
_cell.length_a   1.000
_cell.length_b   1.000
_cell.length_c   1.000
_cell.angle_alpha   90.00
_cell.angle_beta   90.00
_cell.angle_gamma   90.00
#
_symmetry.space_group_name_H-M   'P 1'
#
loop_
_entity.id
_entity.type
_entity.pdbx_description
1 polymer ?
#
loop_
_entity_poly.entity_id
_entity_poly.type
_entity_poly.pdbx_seq_one_letter_code
_entity_poly.pdbx_strand_id
1 'polypeptide(L)'
;MYGMIPVEYRVQNFKVYFNGYHIPNTESIGFEDLAGGYDRYGNYFFLIPMIIMNTIDFEECLKDSPAYRNQLRQAANHIDLLEDRLEQMFKMCNSVINNGKIFVQEFQKFLKCIFDVRELFSTDEIAYKSLGKFGNYLREIQTLFSNLLEQTSHSLLRTLTRMLKDDIRKVKDQGKLFERLSSDYDIALQKNADASKTKRK
;
A
#
# COMPACT_ATOMS: atom_id res chain seq x y z
N MET A 1 -45.08 7.37 17.91
CA MET A 1 -43.86 6.62 18.23
C MET A 1 -43.72 5.49 17.21
N TYR A 2 -42.89 5.66 16.18
CA TYR A 2 -42.41 4.56 15.35
C TYR A 2 -40.89 4.60 15.43
N GLY A 3 -40.33 3.51 15.97
CA GLY A 3 -38.93 3.37 16.31
C GLY A 3 -38.05 3.23 15.05
N MET A 4 -36.87 3.82 15.16
CA MET A 4 -35.77 3.70 14.22
C MET A 4 -35.41 2.23 13.96
N ILE A 5 -35.27 1.86 12.70
CA ILE A 5 -34.64 0.59 12.27
C ILE A 5 -33.17 0.92 11.98
N PRO A 6 -32.19 0.34 12.73
CA PRO A 6 -30.79 0.48 12.39
C PRO A 6 -30.46 -0.49 11.24
N VAL A 7 -29.90 0.02 10.15
CA VAL A 7 -29.43 -0.79 9.01
C VAL A 7 -27.96 -1.13 9.26
N GLU A 8 -27.72 -2.22 9.99
CA GLU A 8 -26.39 -2.82 10.10
C GLU A 8 -26.03 -3.52 8.78
N TYR A 9 -25.14 -2.94 7.99
CA TYR A 9 -24.50 -3.62 6.87
C TYR A 9 -23.44 -4.59 7.41
N ARG A 10 -23.83 -5.85 7.59
CA ARG A 10 -22.93 -6.94 8.01
C ARG A 10 -22.13 -7.44 6.80
N VAL A 11 -20.95 -6.88 6.58
CA VAL A 11 -19.97 -7.43 5.62
C VAL A 11 -19.42 -8.74 6.23
N GLN A 12 -19.71 -9.86 5.58
CA GLN A 12 -19.24 -11.17 6.01
C GLN A 12 -17.71 -11.30 5.85
N ASN A 13 -17.02 -11.27 6.99
CA ASN A 13 -15.74 -11.90 7.33
C ASN A 13 -14.85 -12.41 6.17
N PHE A 14 -13.99 -11.56 5.63
CA PHE A 14 -12.75 -12.00 5.00
C PHE A 14 -11.66 -12.08 6.07
N LYS A 15 -11.34 -13.29 6.55
CA LYS A 15 -10.18 -13.52 7.43
C LYS A 15 -8.94 -13.73 6.57
N VAL A 16 -8.03 -12.77 6.57
CA VAL A 16 -6.68 -12.94 6.02
C VAL A 16 -5.75 -13.26 7.18
N TYR A 17 -5.16 -14.45 7.15
CA TYR A 17 -4.18 -14.90 8.14
C TYR A 17 -2.78 -14.53 7.66
N PHE A 18 -2.05 -13.71 8.43
CA PHE A 18 -0.60 -13.54 8.29
C PHE A 18 0.09 -14.07 9.56
N ASN A 19 0.97 -15.06 9.38
CA ASN A 19 1.95 -15.61 10.34
C ASN A 19 1.73 -15.28 11.84
N GLY A 20 0.88 -16.07 12.50
CA GLY A 20 1.06 -16.42 13.92
C GLY A 20 0.75 -15.38 14.99
N TYR A 21 0.30 -14.16 14.66
CA TYR A 21 -0.14 -13.20 15.68
C TYR A 21 -1.65 -13.23 15.88
N HIS A 22 -2.08 -13.62 17.08
CA HIS A 22 -3.48 -13.56 17.50
C HIS A 22 -3.84 -12.11 17.82
N ILE A 23 -4.61 -11.45 16.95
CA ILE A 23 -5.18 -10.14 17.22
C ILE A 23 -6.35 -10.36 18.21
N PRO A 24 -6.34 -9.76 19.42
CA PRO A 24 -7.46 -9.92 20.33
C PRO A 24 -8.69 -9.18 19.81
N ASN A 25 -9.86 -9.72 20.09
CA ASN A 25 -11.15 -9.17 19.69
C ASN A 25 -11.34 -7.77 20.28
N THR A 26 -11.29 -6.73 19.45
CA THR A 26 -11.79 -5.40 19.79
C THR A 26 -12.48 -4.76 18.59
N GLU A 27 -13.61 -4.14 18.91
CA GLU A 27 -14.53 -3.42 18.05
C GLU A 27 -13.80 -2.34 17.22
N SER A 28 -14.24 -2.18 15.97
CA SER A 28 -13.89 -1.08 15.06
C SER A 28 -12.40 -0.72 14.99
N ILE A 29 -11.61 -1.51 14.26
CA ILE A 29 -10.28 -1.11 13.79
C ILE A 29 -10.52 -0.05 12.70
N GLY A 30 -10.29 1.22 13.04
CA GLY A 30 -10.27 2.29 12.04
C GLY A 30 -9.14 2.03 11.04
N PHE A 31 -9.23 2.61 9.83
CA PHE A 31 -8.12 2.53 8.86
C PHE A 31 -6.78 3.09 9.43
N GLU A 32 -6.86 3.84 10.55
CA GLU A 32 -5.75 4.35 11.35
C GLU A 32 -5.09 3.32 12.29
N ASP A 33 -5.75 2.19 12.60
CA ASP A 33 -5.21 1.16 13.53
C ASP A 33 -4.42 0.05 12.80
N LEU A 34 -4.65 -0.16 11.50
CA LEU A 34 -3.75 -0.95 10.63
C LEU A 34 -2.42 -0.23 10.32
N ALA A 35 -2.28 0.94 10.91
CA ALA A 35 -1.34 1.98 10.59
C ALA A 35 -0.36 2.24 11.76
N GLY A 36 -0.39 1.41 12.80
CA GLY A 36 0.42 1.51 14.03
C GLY A 36 1.95 1.36 13.88
N GLY A 37 2.49 1.51 12.67
CA GLY A 37 3.93 1.55 12.36
C GLY A 37 4.40 2.91 11.84
N TYR A 38 3.70 4.00 12.15
CA TYR A 38 4.07 5.36 11.72
C TYR A 38 5.00 6.07 12.71
N ASP A 39 5.94 6.85 12.19
CA ASP A 39 6.49 7.98 12.93
C ASP A 39 5.49 9.16 12.97
N ARG A 40 5.79 10.21 13.75
CA ARG A 40 4.92 11.41 13.92
C ARG A 40 4.59 12.18 12.63
N TYR A 41 5.09 11.74 11.47
CA TYR A 41 4.80 12.31 10.15
C TYR A 41 4.02 11.35 9.23
N GLY A 42 3.57 10.19 9.73
CA GLY A 42 2.79 9.22 8.94
C GLY A 42 3.64 8.42 7.94
N ASN A 43 4.92 8.21 8.21
CA ASN A 43 5.86 7.57 7.28
C ASN A 43 6.05 6.09 7.63
N TYR A 44 5.91 5.18 6.65
CA TYR A 44 6.34 3.76 6.74
C TYR A 44 7.87 3.58 6.67
N PHE A 45 8.63 4.66 6.87
CA PHE A 45 10.06 4.77 6.59
C PHE A 45 10.91 3.70 7.29
N PHE A 46 10.42 3.16 8.42
CA PHE A 46 11.11 2.14 9.19
C PHE A 46 10.71 0.71 8.86
N LEU A 47 9.57 0.44 8.23
CA LEU A 47 9.05 -0.93 8.09
C LEU A 47 9.85 -1.79 7.09
N ILE A 48 10.20 -1.25 5.91
CA ILE A 48 11.00 -2.00 4.93
C ILE A 48 12.44 -2.21 5.43
N PRO A 49 13.16 -1.18 5.94
CA PRO A 49 14.49 -1.38 6.52
C PRO A 49 14.48 -2.29 7.76
N MET A 50 13.45 -2.25 8.60
CA MET A 50 13.32 -3.11 9.79
C MET A 50 13.05 -4.58 9.41
N ILE A 51 12.23 -4.84 8.39
CA ILE A 51 12.01 -6.22 7.89
C ILE A 51 13.31 -6.79 7.30
N ILE A 52 14.08 -5.98 6.56
CA ILE A 52 15.37 -6.40 6.00
C ILE A 52 16.40 -6.62 7.12
N MET A 53 16.50 -5.71 8.10
CA MET A 53 17.41 -5.85 9.24
C MET A 53 17.09 -7.06 10.13
N ASN A 54 15.83 -7.48 10.23
CA ASN A 54 15.47 -8.66 11.02
C ASN A 54 15.93 -10.00 10.39
N THR A 55 16.47 -9.95 9.17
CA THR A 55 16.96 -11.14 8.44
C THR A 55 18.48 -11.22 8.34
N ILE A 56 19.20 -10.16 8.72
CA ILE A 56 20.65 -10.06 8.58
C ILE A 56 21.28 -10.13 9.97
N ASP A 57 22.06 -11.17 10.21
CA ASP A 57 22.81 -11.32 11.46
C ASP A 57 24.03 -10.38 11.46
N PHE A 58 24.03 -9.41 12.37
CA PHE A 58 25.12 -8.45 12.53
C PHE A 58 26.43 -9.10 13.01
N GLU A 59 26.37 -10.21 13.74
CA GLU A 59 27.56 -10.91 14.19
C GLU A 59 28.26 -11.62 13.03
N GLU A 60 27.48 -12.18 12.10
CA GLU A 60 27.97 -12.78 10.85
C GLU A 60 28.40 -11.71 9.83
N CYS A 61 27.80 -10.52 9.87
CA CYS A 61 28.24 -9.35 9.10
C CYS A 61 29.66 -8.92 9.46
N LEU A 62 30.03 -8.94 10.75
CA LEU A 62 31.38 -8.60 11.20
C LEU A 62 32.42 -9.65 10.79
N LYS A 63 31.99 -10.90 10.60
CA LYS A 63 32.84 -12.02 10.18
C LYS A 63 32.96 -12.13 8.66
N ASP A 64 32.20 -11.34 7.89
CA ASP A 64 32.04 -11.44 6.44
C ASP A 64 31.86 -12.89 5.96
N SER A 65 30.98 -13.64 6.64
CA SER A 65 30.86 -15.07 6.40
C SER A 65 30.19 -15.36 5.04
N PRO A 66 30.47 -16.53 4.42
CA PRO A 66 29.75 -16.94 3.21
C PRO A 66 28.22 -17.03 3.42
N ALA A 67 27.78 -17.32 4.66
CA ALA A 67 26.38 -17.33 5.05
C ALA A 67 25.78 -15.92 5.04
N TYR A 68 26.47 -14.93 5.62
CA TYR A 68 26.09 -13.52 5.56
C TYR A 68 25.97 -13.03 4.11
N ARG A 69 26.97 -13.29 3.25
CA ARG A 69 26.92 -12.91 1.83
C ARG A 69 25.74 -13.56 1.09
N ASN A 70 25.34 -14.78 1.50
CA ASN A 70 24.17 -15.43 0.93
C ASN A 70 22.85 -14.80 1.39
N GLN A 71 22.72 -14.45 2.67
CA GLN A 71 21.56 -13.73 3.20
C GLN A 71 21.40 -12.36 2.52
N LEU A 72 22.51 -11.64 2.33
CA LEU A 72 22.52 -10.34 1.66
C LEU A 72 22.01 -10.42 0.22
N ARG A 73 22.47 -11.42 -0.56
CA ARG A 73 21.97 -11.65 -1.92
C ARG A 73 20.47 -12.00 -1.95
N GLN A 74 20.02 -12.83 -1.01
CA GLN A 74 18.60 -13.16 -0.91
C GLN A 74 17.75 -11.94 -0.57
N ALA A 75 18.20 -11.09 0.35
CA ALA A 75 17.55 -9.83 0.69
C ALA A 75 17.47 -8.89 -0.53
N ALA A 76 18.57 -8.75 -1.29
CA ALA A 76 18.59 -7.96 -2.53
C ALA A 76 17.57 -8.46 -3.56
N ASN A 77 17.55 -9.77 -3.82
CA ASN A 77 16.56 -10.38 -4.73
C ASN A 77 15.12 -10.18 -4.26
N HIS A 78 14.88 -10.24 -2.95
CA HIS A 78 13.57 -10.02 -2.37
C HIS A 78 13.10 -8.56 -2.52
N ILE A 79 14.03 -7.59 -2.43
CA ILE A 79 13.75 -6.18 -2.66
C ILE A 79 13.36 -5.94 -4.13
N ASP A 80 14.08 -6.55 -5.09
CA ASP A 80 13.73 -6.45 -6.51
C ASP A 80 12.34 -7.06 -6.80
N LEU A 81 12.03 -8.23 -6.22
CA LEU A 81 10.70 -8.82 -6.34
C LEU A 81 9.61 -7.95 -5.72
N LEU A 82 9.89 -7.32 -4.57
CA LEU A 82 8.98 -6.41 -3.90
C LEU A 82 8.70 -5.16 -4.76
N GLU A 83 9.74 -4.59 -5.38
CA GLU A 83 9.62 -3.47 -6.32
C GLU A 83 8.68 -3.83 -7.47
N ASP A 84 8.91 -4.97 -8.13
CA ASP A 84 8.06 -5.47 -9.22
C ASP A 84 6.59 -5.62 -8.80
N ARG A 85 6.33 -6.16 -7.61
CA ARG A 85 4.97 -6.37 -7.09
C ARG A 85 4.28 -5.06 -6.73
N LEU A 86 5.01 -4.10 -6.16
CA LEU A 86 4.47 -2.77 -5.85
C LEU A 86 4.18 -1.97 -7.12
N GLU A 87 4.99 -2.08 -8.16
CA GLU A 87 4.70 -1.47 -9.46
C GLU A 87 3.42 -2.04 -10.10
N GLN A 88 3.25 -3.36 -10.04
CA GLN A 88 2.03 -4.01 -10.53
C GLN A 88 0.80 -3.51 -9.74
N MET A 89 0.90 -3.45 -8.41
CA MET A 89 -0.17 -2.94 -7.55
C MET A 89 -0.50 -1.47 -7.86
N PHE A 90 0.51 -0.64 -8.12
CA PHE A 90 0.33 0.76 -8.52
C PHE A 90 -0.44 0.88 -9.84
N LYS A 91 -0.08 0.08 -10.85
CA LYS A 91 -0.78 0.05 -12.15
C LYS A 91 -2.23 -0.39 -12.00
N MET A 92 -2.47 -1.44 -11.22
CA MET A 92 -3.83 -1.95 -10.95
C MET A 92 -4.67 -0.92 -10.19
N CYS A 93 -4.12 -0.26 -9.17
CA CYS A 93 -4.82 0.77 -8.41
C CYS A 93 -5.23 1.95 -9.31
N ASN A 94 -4.33 2.41 -10.19
CA ASN A 94 -4.66 3.43 -11.19
C ASN A 94 -5.79 2.98 -12.12
N SER A 95 -5.76 1.74 -12.60
CA SER A 95 -6.82 1.18 -13.45
C SER A 95 -8.17 1.17 -12.73
N VAL A 96 -8.22 0.73 -11.47
CA VAL A 96 -9.44 0.72 -10.64
C VAL A 96 -9.99 2.14 -10.48
N ILE A 97 -9.14 3.13 -10.18
CA ILE A 97 -9.56 4.53 -10.04
C ILE A 97 -10.14 5.07 -11.34
N ASN A 98 -9.47 4.81 -12.47
CA ASN A 98 -9.92 5.29 -13.77
C ASN A 98 -11.26 4.66 -14.18
N ASN A 99 -11.40 3.34 -13.99
CA ASN A 99 -12.66 2.64 -14.25
C ASN A 99 -13.78 3.15 -13.30
N GLY A 100 -13.45 3.41 -12.04
CA GLY A 100 -14.37 3.99 -11.07
C GLY A 100 -14.86 5.38 -11.48
N LYS A 101 -13.99 6.24 -12.02
CA LYS A 101 -14.39 7.56 -12.55
C LYS A 101 -15.36 7.44 -13.72
N ILE A 102 -15.12 6.50 -14.64
CA ILE A 102 -16.05 6.22 -15.75
C ILE A 102 -17.40 5.75 -15.19
N PHE A 103 -17.40 4.83 -14.22
CA PHE A 103 -18.62 4.39 -13.57
C PHE A 103 -19.40 5.55 -12.92
N VAL A 104 -18.73 6.45 -12.19
CA VAL A 104 -19.38 7.63 -11.59
C VAL A 104 -20.05 8.49 -12.66
N GLN A 105 -19.40 8.69 -13.82
CA GLN A 105 -19.98 9.46 -14.93
C GLN A 105 -21.22 8.79 -15.52
N GLU A 106 -21.18 7.48 -15.76
CA GLU A 106 -22.35 6.74 -16.26
C GLU A 106 -23.49 6.71 -15.23
N PHE A 107 -23.15 6.55 -13.94
CA PHE A 107 -24.12 6.58 -12.86
C PHE A 107 -24.79 7.95 -12.72
N GLN A 108 -24.08 9.04 -13.06
CA GLN A 108 -24.65 10.39 -13.13
C GLN A 108 -25.72 10.50 -14.22
N LYS A 109 -25.47 9.91 -15.39
CA LYS A 109 -26.43 9.89 -16.50
C LYS A 109 -27.66 9.08 -16.11
N PHE A 110 -27.48 7.93 -15.47
CA PHE A 110 -28.57 7.12 -14.94
C PHE A 110 -29.42 7.89 -13.92
N LEU A 111 -28.79 8.58 -12.97
CA LEU A 111 -29.47 9.46 -12.02
C LEU A 111 -30.30 10.53 -12.71
N LYS A 112 -29.74 11.17 -13.76
CA LYS A 112 -30.49 12.15 -14.55
C LYS A 112 -31.75 11.53 -15.15
N CYS A 113 -31.67 10.33 -15.72
CA CYS A 113 -32.86 9.64 -16.24
C CYS A 113 -33.92 9.39 -15.16
N ILE A 114 -33.54 9.08 -13.92
CA ILE A 114 -34.50 8.93 -12.82
C ILE A 114 -35.21 10.26 -12.54
N PHE A 115 -34.48 11.37 -12.53
CA PHE A 115 -35.09 12.69 -12.35
C PHE A 115 -35.96 13.09 -13.53
N ASP A 116 -35.55 12.80 -14.77
CA ASP A 116 -36.37 13.05 -15.96
C ASP A 116 -37.69 12.24 -15.91
N VAL A 117 -37.63 10.96 -15.49
CA VAL A 117 -38.83 10.12 -15.29
C VAL A 117 -39.71 10.68 -14.18
N ARG A 118 -39.13 11.14 -13.07
CA ARG A 118 -39.88 11.78 -11.98
C ARG A 118 -40.72 12.96 -12.49
N GLU A 119 -40.18 13.79 -13.39
CA GLU A 119 -40.92 14.95 -13.93
C GLU A 119 -42.17 14.55 -14.73
N LEU A 120 -42.22 13.33 -15.29
CA LEU A 120 -43.43 12.79 -15.93
C LEU A 120 -44.59 12.59 -14.95
N PHE A 121 -44.30 12.47 -13.66
CA PHE A 121 -45.29 12.29 -12.59
C PHE A 121 -45.63 13.60 -11.87
N SER A 122 -45.39 14.77 -12.49
CA SER A 122 -45.67 16.08 -11.87
C SER A 122 -47.10 16.27 -11.36
N THR A 123 -48.07 15.52 -11.89
CA THR A 123 -49.47 15.53 -11.44
C THR A 123 -49.79 14.52 -10.34
N ASP A 124 -48.95 13.50 -10.14
CA ASP A 124 -49.07 12.51 -9.06
C ASP A 124 -48.05 12.83 -7.96
N GLU A 125 -48.53 13.50 -6.92
CA GLU A 125 -47.71 13.97 -5.82
C GLU A 125 -46.97 12.84 -5.08
N ILE A 126 -47.59 11.66 -4.96
CA ILE A 126 -47.01 10.52 -4.24
C ILE A 126 -45.87 9.92 -5.06
N ALA A 127 -46.11 9.68 -6.35
CA ALA A 127 -45.10 9.15 -7.26
C ALA A 127 -43.92 10.14 -7.41
N TYR A 128 -44.21 11.43 -7.60
CA TYR A 128 -43.21 12.49 -7.74
C TYR A 128 -42.27 12.60 -6.53
N LYS A 129 -42.85 12.57 -5.32
CA LYS A 129 -42.09 12.63 -4.07
C LYS A 129 -41.28 11.35 -3.83
N SER A 130 -41.85 10.18 -4.14
CA SER A 130 -41.18 8.89 -3.93
C SER A 130 -39.98 8.70 -4.86
N LEU A 131 -40.15 9.00 -6.16
CA LEU A 131 -39.05 9.00 -7.13
C LEU A 131 -37.98 10.05 -6.80
N GLY A 132 -38.39 11.23 -6.33
CA GLY A 132 -37.45 12.26 -5.86
C GLY A 132 -36.59 11.78 -4.68
N LYS A 133 -37.20 11.15 -3.68
CA LYS A 133 -36.45 10.55 -2.56
C LYS A 133 -35.51 9.46 -3.04
N PHE A 134 -35.98 8.55 -3.89
CA PHE A 134 -35.16 7.48 -4.46
C PHE A 134 -33.94 8.02 -5.23
N GLY A 135 -34.14 9.00 -6.12
CA GLY A 135 -33.06 9.65 -6.85
C GLY A 135 -32.06 10.36 -5.93
N ASN A 136 -32.53 10.97 -4.84
CA ASN A 136 -31.66 11.60 -3.85
C ASN A 136 -30.80 10.57 -3.09
N TYR A 137 -31.35 9.42 -2.69
CA TYR A 137 -30.57 8.34 -2.06
C TYR A 137 -29.48 7.81 -3.00
N LEU A 138 -29.82 7.58 -4.28
CA LEU A 138 -28.84 7.14 -5.26
C LEU A 138 -27.75 8.18 -5.52
N ARG A 139 -28.10 9.48 -5.47
CA ARG A 139 -27.13 10.57 -5.56
C ARG A 139 -26.16 10.56 -4.39
N GLU A 140 -26.66 10.33 -3.18
CA GLU A 140 -25.80 10.20 -2.00
C GLU A 140 -24.81 9.03 -2.13
N ILE A 141 -25.28 7.88 -2.62
CA ILE A 141 -24.42 6.73 -2.93
C ILE A 141 -23.34 7.10 -3.96
N GLN A 142 -23.72 7.83 -5.03
CA GLN A 142 -22.76 8.30 -6.03
C GLN A 142 -21.68 9.19 -5.40
N THR A 143 -22.09 10.15 -4.55
CA THR A 143 -21.17 11.06 -3.88
C THR A 143 -20.21 10.31 -2.96
N LEU A 144 -20.71 9.36 -2.15
CA LEU A 144 -19.87 8.51 -1.29
C LEU A 144 -18.84 7.72 -2.10
N PHE A 145 -19.26 7.13 -3.22
CA PHE A 145 -18.36 6.37 -4.09
C PHE A 145 -17.31 7.27 -4.76
N SER A 146 -17.70 8.47 -5.21
CA SER A 146 -16.77 9.46 -5.77
C SER A 146 -15.71 9.89 -4.73
N ASN A 147 -16.13 10.16 -3.50
CA ASN A 147 -15.22 10.53 -2.41
C ASN A 147 -14.27 9.39 -2.06
N LEU A 148 -14.77 8.15 -2.03
CA LEU A 148 -13.94 6.96 -1.81
C LEU A 148 -12.86 6.82 -2.90
N LEU A 149 -13.20 7.04 -4.17
CA LEU A 149 -12.24 6.99 -5.27
C LEU A 149 -11.17 8.07 -5.15
N GLU A 150 -11.55 9.29 -4.77
CA GLU A 150 -10.62 10.39 -4.56
C GLU A 150 -9.67 10.11 -3.40
N GLN A 151 -10.20 9.63 -2.27
CA GLN A 151 -9.39 9.22 -1.12
C GLN A 151 -8.44 8.08 -1.49
N THR A 152 -8.93 7.06 -2.21
CA THR A 152 -8.10 5.95 -2.71
C THR A 152 -6.96 6.44 -3.61
N SER A 153 -7.27 7.38 -4.51
CA SER A 153 -6.28 8.02 -5.38
C SER A 153 -5.24 8.80 -4.59
N HIS A 154 -5.64 9.52 -3.54
CA HIS A 154 -4.71 10.32 -2.75
C HIS A 154 -3.89 9.51 -1.75
N SER A 155 -4.48 8.54 -1.07
CA SER A 155 -3.80 7.79 0.00
C SER A 155 -2.97 6.64 -0.56
N LEU A 156 -3.56 5.76 -1.38
CA LEU A 156 -2.90 4.55 -1.85
C LEU A 156 -1.85 4.87 -2.92
N LEU A 157 -2.18 5.68 -3.94
CA LEU A 157 -1.18 5.98 -4.99
C LEU A 157 0.00 6.77 -4.44
N ARG A 158 -0.23 7.69 -3.50
CA ARG A 158 0.85 8.45 -2.85
C ARG A 158 1.73 7.52 -2.02
N THR A 159 1.13 6.62 -1.24
CA THR A 159 1.87 5.62 -0.46
C THR A 159 2.72 4.73 -1.36
N LEU A 160 2.12 4.17 -2.42
CA LEU A 160 2.84 3.31 -3.36
C LEU A 160 3.96 4.06 -4.11
N THR A 161 3.69 5.30 -4.56
CA THR A 161 4.70 6.13 -5.24
C THR A 161 5.89 6.39 -4.34
N ARG A 162 5.63 6.71 -3.08
CA ARG A 162 6.66 6.96 -2.08
C ARG A 162 7.46 5.69 -1.78
N MET A 163 6.80 4.55 -1.56
CA MET A 163 7.50 3.29 -1.30
C MET A 163 8.45 2.93 -2.46
N LEU A 164 8.01 3.12 -3.71
CA LEU A 164 8.83 2.87 -4.89
C LEU A 164 9.98 3.89 -5.02
N LYS A 165 9.67 5.19 -4.97
CA LYS A 165 10.63 6.25 -5.31
C LYS A 165 11.59 6.62 -4.18
N ASP A 166 11.13 6.55 -2.94
CA ASP A 166 11.90 6.97 -1.78
C ASP A 166 12.48 5.75 -1.07
N ASP A 167 11.63 4.81 -0.65
CA ASP A 167 12.06 3.75 0.27
C ASP A 167 12.89 2.68 -0.45
N ILE A 168 12.36 2.06 -1.50
CA ILE A 168 13.07 1.01 -2.27
C ILE A 168 14.32 1.58 -2.94
N ARG A 169 14.20 2.74 -3.57
CA ARG A 169 15.35 3.38 -4.24
C ARG A 169 16.50 3.65 -3.26
N LYS A 170 16.22 4.19 -2.07
CA LYS A 170 17.25 4.43 -1.04
C LYS A 170 17.93 3.14 -0.61
N VAL A 171 17.16 2.06 -0.38
CA VAL A 171 17.72 0.76 0.00
C VAL A 171 18.64 0.22 -1.09
N LYS A 172 18.23 0.31 -2.37
CA LYS A 172 19.07 -0.13 -3.51
C LYS A 172 20.34 0.70 -3.66
N ASP A 173 20.26 2.02 -3.44
CA ASP A 173 21.42 2.90 -3.51
C ASP A 173 22.41 2.63 -2.36
N GLN A 174 21.91 2.36 -1.15
CA GLN A 174 22.72 1.92 -0.02
C GLN A 174 23.36 0.55 -0.28
N GLY A 175 22.61 -0.41 -0.86
CA GLY A 175 23.15 -1.71 -1.26
C GLY A 175 24.29 -1.58 -2.27
N LYS A 176 24.16 -0.73 -3.28
CA LYS A 176 25.24 -0.46 -4.24
C LYS A 176 26.46 0.18 -3.59
N LEU A 177 26.27 1.09 -2.64
CA LEU A 177 27.37 1.70 -1.90
C LEU A 177 28.10 0.65 -1.07
N PHE A 178 27.37 -0.23 -0.39
CA PHE A 178 27.94 -1.33 0.38
C PHE A 178 28.78 -2.27 -0.49
N GLU A 179 28.27 -2.69 -1.65
CA GLU A 179 29.01 -3.56 -2.59
C GLU A 179 30.31 -2.92 -3.08
N ARG A 180 30.30 -1.61 -3.37
CA ARG A 180 31.53 -0.87 -3.74
C ARG A 180 32.55 -0.87 -2.61
N LEU A 181 32.11 -0.53 -1.39
CA LEU A 181 32.98 -0.51 -0.21
C LEU A 181 33.57 -1.91 0.08
N SER A 182 32.77 -2.96 -0.08
CA SER A 182 33.21 -4.35 0.06
C SER A 182 34.27 -4.70 -1.01
N SER A 183 34.04 -4.35 -2.28
CA SER A 183 35.01 -4.58 -3.35
C SER A 183 36.33 -3.82 -3.13
N ASP A 184 36.27 -2.55 -2.68
CA ASP A 184 37.47 -1.75 -2.40
C ASP A 184 38.27 -2.34 -1.22
N TYR A 185 37.57 -2.84 -0.21
CA TYR A 185 38.17 -3.55 0.92
C TYR A 185 38.88 -4.84 0.47
N ASP A 186 38.23 -5.66 -0.36
CA ASP A 186 38.80 -6.90 -0.89
C ASP A 186 40.08 -6.64 -1.70
N ILE A 187 40.09 -5.58 -2.54
CA ILE A 187 41.27 -5.16 -3.30
C ILE A 187 42.40 -4.69 -2.36
N ALA A 188 42.09 -3.90 -1.34
CA ALA A 188 43.07 -3.41 -0.37
C ALA A 188 43.70 -4.56 0.43
N LEU A 189 42.88 -5.55 0.82
CA LEU A 189 43.32 -6.75 1.51
C LEU A 189 44.28 -7.57 0.64
N GLN A 190 43.95 -7.77 -0.64
CA GLN A 190 44.80 -8.48 -1.59
C GLN A 190 46.15 -7.79 -1.78
N LYS A 191 46.16 -6.46 -1.96
CA LYS A 191 47.40 -5.67 -2.06
C LYS A 191 48.27 -5.79 -0.81
N ASN A 192 47.67 -5.78 0.38
CA ASN A 192 48.40 -5.95 1.64
C ASN A 192 49.03 -7.35 1.75
N ALA A 193 48.24 -8.39 1.42
CA ALA A 193 48.73 -9.76 1.38
C ALA A 193 49.92 -9.92 0.43
N ASP A 194 49.90 -9.31 -0.75
CA ASP A 194 50.99 -9.39 -1.73
C ASP A 194 52.23 -8.56 -1.34
N ALA A 195 52.05 -7.43 -0.66
CA ALA A 195 53.15 -6.65 -0.08
C ALA A 195 53.89 -7.41 1.03
N SER A 196 53.17 -8.22 1.83
CA SER A 196 53.75 -9.04 2.88
C SER A 196 54.60 -10.22 2.36
N LYS A 197 54.28 -10.77 1.18
CA LYS A 197 55.06 -11.83 0.50
C LYS A 197 56.37 -11.30 -0.06
N THR A 198 56.37 -10.06 -0.56
CA THR A 198 57.55 -9.39 -1.13
C THR A 198 58.62 -9.06 -0.07
N LYS A 199 58.24 -8.89 1.21
CA LYS A 199 59.20 -8.68 2.33
C LYS A 199 59.85 -9.96 2.88
N ARG A 200 59.43 -11.15 2.44
CA ARG A 200 59.96 -12.46 2.92
C ARG A 200 60.94 -13.13 1.93
N LYS A 201 61.35 -12.42 0.88
CA LYS A 201 62.49 -12.76 0.02
C LYS A 201 63.60 -11.76 0.29
#